data_AF-A0A2K9BJV3-F1
#
_entry.id   AF-A0A2K9BJV3-F1
#
_cell.length_a   1.000
_cell.length_b   1.000
_cell.length_c   1.000
_cell.angle_alpha   90.00
_cell.angle_beta   90.00
_cell.angle_gamma   90.00
#
_symmetry.space_group_name_H-M   'P 1'
#
loop_
_entity.id
_entity.type
_entity.pdbx_description
1 polymer ?
#
loop_
_entity_poly.entity_id
_entity_poly.type
_entity_poly.pdbx_seq_one_letter_code
_entity_poly.pdbx_strand_id
1 'polypeptide(L)'
;MPLLTKSQKRTIISALRSSDMRAVDQKYNEPARLWCNEEWVTAGCLRCTDPRCMKFIDAEINCRHFPDFSYERDLNVCPAGAIKWNFDKELPEIAEPSSDYTDIPINHVNLEAHKLFIRELDKIHWNHQFQKETDGIMERIYQDISQFDGRSMVPNILVRNLIIAWNHECAKSRTGDVYTRMDAVYSSNLKPTCKGVVEIEFGRDTLEASRSILDDIAVMHSRNNLDKNDNAALVVCLSFPNKRQGYFQVIKDINRVLGLKIQTISLGALLLLVWNGAQVNFLSREFYVDFDNLSIRGITEFRLNRRINLSDGKLGILEPEK
;
A
#
# COMPACT_ATOMS: atom_id res chain seq x y z
N MET A 1 -18.79 -7.16 -2.17
CA MET A 1 -20.09 -6.91 -2.81
C MET A 1 -19.82 -6.54 -4.28
N PRO A 2 -20.32 -7.29 -5.28
CA PRO A 2 -20.04 -6.95 -6.68
C PRO A 2 -20.59 -5.54 -6.95
N LEU A 3 -19.84 -4.73 -7.69
CA LEU A 3 -20.21 -3.36 -8.14
C LEU A 3 -21.50 -3.31 -8.96
N LEU A 4 -22.15 -4.45 -9.16
CA LEU A 4 -23.26 -4.67 -10.06
C LEU A 4 -24.36 -5.39 -9.29
N THR A 5 -25.53 -4.77 -9.22
CA THR A 5 -26.77 -5.47 -8.84
C THR A 5 -26.99 -6.62 -9.83
N LYS A 6 -27.71 -7.69 -9.42
CA LYS A 6 -28.03 -8.84 -10.28
C LYS A 6 -28.62 -8.46 -11.66
N SER A 7 -29.15 -7.24 -11.80
CA SER A 7 -29.74 -6.65 -13.00
C SER A 7 -28.77 -5.94 -13.95
N GLN A 8 -27.53 -5.63 -13.56
CA GLN A 8 -26.57 -4.91 -14.39
C GLN A 8 -25.37 -5.80 -14.71
N LYS A 9 -25.53 -6.75 -15.63
CA LYS A 9 -24.39 -7.52 -16.13
C LYS A 9 -23.66 -6.65 -17.16
N ARG A 10 -22.33 -6.52 -17.02
CA ARG A 10 -21.50 -5.91 -18.07
C ARG A 10 -21.80 -6.56 -19.41
N THR A 11 -21.69 -5.80 -20.48
CA THR A 11 -21.95 -6.31 -21.83
C THR A 11 -20.69 -6.38 -22.67
N ILE A 12 -19.63 -5.66 -22.27
CA ILE A 12 -18.39 -5.51 -23.04
C ILE A 12 -17.15 -5.81 -22.17
N ILE A 13 -16.16 -6.48 -22.77
CA ILE A 13 -14.77 -6.53 -22.28
C ILE A 13 -13.83 -6.05 -23.38
N SER A 14 -12.60 -5.67 -23.02
CA SER A 14 -11.55 -5.37 -24.00
C SER A 14 -10.47 -6.45 -23.95
N ALA A 15 -9.94 -6.81 -25.12
CA ALA A 15 -8.84 -7.74 -25.27
C ALA A 15 -7.79 -7.18 -26.22
N LEU A 16 -6.52 -7.50 -25.96
CA LEU A 16 -5.46 -7.19 -26.90
C LEU A 16 -5.60 -8.08 -28.14
N ARG A 17 -5.31 -7.53 -29.33
CA ARG A 17 -5.40 -8.29 -30.59
C ARG A 17 -4.34 -9.39 -30.70
N SER A 18 -3.26 -9.30 -29.92
CA SER A 18 -2.17 -10.28 -29.85
C SER A 18 -2.13 -11.00 -28.51
N SER A 19 -1.78 -12.29 -28.55
CA SER A 19 -1.53 -13.13 -27.37
C SER A 19 -0.05 -13.31 -27.02
N ASP A 20 0.89 -12.83 -27.86
CA ASP A 20 2.34 -13.00 -27.65
C ASP A 20 2.96 -11.75 -27.01
N MET A 21 2.62 -11.53 -25.74
CA MET A 21 3.13 -10.42 -24.96
C MET A 21 4.38 -10.85 -24.20
N ARG A 22 5.50 -10.13 -24.38
CA ARG A 22 6.81 -10.51 -23.83
C ARG A 22 7.39 -9.52 -22.83
N ALA A 23 6.91 -8.28 -22.81
CA ALA A 23 7.36 -7.27 -21.84
C ALA A 23 6.29 -6.20 -21.60
N VAL A 24 6.39 -5.53 -20.44
CA VAL A 24 5.63 -4.32 -20.10
C VAL A 24 6.64 -3.21 -19.81
N ASP A 25 6.43 -2.04 -20.39
CA ASP A 25 7.14 -0.80 -20.06
C ASP A 25 6.13 0.20 -19.47
N GLN A 26 6.55 0.98 -18.48
CA GLN A 26 5.68 1.97 -17.85
C GLN A 26 6.49 3.23 -17.64
N LYS A 27 6.19 4.27 -18.42
CA LYS A 27 6.71 5.61 -18.18
C LYS A 27 5.76 6.38 -17.30
N TYR A 28 6.31 7.24 -16.45
CA TYR A 28 5.50 8.04 -15.56
C TYR A 28 4.53 8.96 -16.33
N ASN A 29 3.29 9.07 -15.86
CA ASN A 29 2.19 9.83 -16.47
C ASN A 29 1.82 9.44 -17.91
N GLU A 30 2.36 8.35 -18.43
CA GLU A 30 1.96 7.77 -19.71
C GLU A 30 1.20 6.47 -19.43
N PRO A 31 0.30 6.02 -20.32
CA PRO A 31 -0.23 4.66 -20.22
C PRO A 31 0.91 3.63 -20.28
N ALA A 32 0.75 2.48 -19.61
CA ALA A 32 1.68 1.37 -19.77
C ALA A 32 1.81 1.00 -21.26
N ARG A 33 2.92 0.41 -21.67
CA ARG A 33 3.13 -0.14 -23.01
C ARG A 33 3.40 -1.62 -22.89
N LEU A 34 2.86 -2.39 -23.82
CA LEU A 34 3.05 -3.83 -23.91
C LEU A 34 3.88 -4.13 -25.15
N TRP A 35 4.92 -4.94 -25.02
CA TRP A 35 5.66 -5.47 -26.15
C TRP A 35 4.99 -6.76 -26.63
N CYS A 36 4.36 -6.72 -27.79
CA CYS A 36 3.73 -7.87 -28.41
C CYS A 36 3.94 -7.87 -29.92
N ASN A 37 4.04 -9.04 -30.55
CA ASN A 37 4.25 -9.15 -32.01
C ASN A 37 5.39 -8.28 -32.56
N GLU A 38 6.50 -8.17 -31.83
CA GLU A 38 7.67 -7.35 -32.21
C GLU A 38 7.39 -5.83 -32.28
N GLU A 39 6.30 -5.35 -31.67
CA GLU A 39 5.98 -3.92 -31.55
C GLU A 39 5.52 -3.53 -30.13
N TRP A 40 5.64 -2.24 -29.81
CA TRP A 40 5.14 -1.66 -28.56
C TRP A 40 3.76 -1.05 -28.77
N VAL A 41 2.75 -1.60 -28.08
CA VAL A 41 1.37 -1.10 -28.10
C VAL A 41 1.01 -0.42 -26.78
N THR A 42 0.16 0.61 -26.83
CA THR A 42 -0.31 1.33 -25.64
C THR A 42 -1.35 0.48 -24.90
N ALA A 43 -1.14 0.29 -23.59
CA ALA A 43 -2.07 -0.35 -22.69
C ALA A 43 -3.18 0.61 -22.25
N GLY A 44 -4.19 0.08 -21.59
CA GLY A 44 -5.43 0.76 -21.23
C GLY A 44 -6.45 -0.24 -20.68
N CYS A 45 -7.66 0.24 -20.44
CA CYS A 45 -8.61 -0.50 -19.64
C CYS A 45 -9.13 -1.76 -20.37
N LEU A 46 -8.97 -2.91 -19.72
CA LEU A 46 -9.48 -4.18 -20.23
C LEU A 46 -10.97 -4.43 -19.92
N ARG A 47 -11.62 -3.51 -19.19
CA ARG A 47 -13.01 -3.63 -18.71
C ARG A 47 -13.26 -4.96 -17.97
N CYS A 48 -12.27 -5.44 -17.19
CA CYS A 48 -12.28 -6.74 -16.52
C CYS A 48 -13.53 -6.96 -15.68
N THR A 49 -14.29 -8.03 -15.93
CA THR A 49 -15.55 -8.35 -15.20
C THR A 49 -15.39 -8.30 -13.68
N ASP A 50 -14.20 -8.63 -13.20
CA ASP A 50 -13.75 -8.44 -11.83
C ASP A 50 -12.61 -7.39 -11.81
N PRO A 51 -12.92 -6.09 -11.58
CA PRO A 51 -11.95 -5.00 -11.73
C PRO A 51 -11.03 -4.92 -10.50
N ARG A 52 -10.04 -5.82 -10.44
CA ARG A 52 -9.01 -5.85 -9.38
C ARG A 52 -8.26 -4.53 -9.20
N CYS A 53 -8.14 -3.73 -10.25
CA CYS A 53 -7.58 -2.38 -10.20
C CYS A 53 -8.40 -1.37 -9.37
N MET A 54 -9.69 -1.66 -9.12
CA MET A 54 -10.58 -0.81 -8.34
C MET A 54 -10.99 -1.43 -7.00
N LYS A 55 -11.02 -2.78 -6.93
CA LYS A 55 -11.50 -3.52 -5.77
C LYS A 55 -10.56 -4.67 -5.42
N PHE A 56 -10.13 -4.71 -4.16
CA PHE A 56 -9.52 -5.89 -3.57
C PHE A 56 -10.55 -7.01 -3.41
N ILE A 57 -10.08 -8.26 -3.33
CA ILE A 57 -10.84 -9.37 -2.74
C ILE A 57 -10.74 -9.39 -1.23
N ASP A 58 -11.73 -10.04 -0.61
CA ASP A 58 -11.75 -10.26 0.84
C ASP A 58 -10.47 -10.91 1.35
N ALA A 59 -9.81 -11.79 0.57
CA ALA A 59 -8.58 -12.46 0.97
C ALA A 59 -7.34 -11.53 0.97
N GLU A 60 -7.36 -10.40 0.27
CA GLU A 60 -6.27 -9.41 0.26
C GLU A 60 -6.34 -8.47 1.47
N ILE A 61 -7.57 -8.19 1.94
CA ILE A 61 -7.82 -7.29 3.08
C ILE A 61 -8.04 -8.05 4.40
N ASN A 62 -8.08 -9.37 4.33
CA ASN A 62 -8.06 -10.27 5.48
C ASN A 62 -6.61 -10.66 5.76
N CYS A 63 -6.16 -10.41 6.98
CA CYS A 63 -4.85 -10.86 7.44
C CYS A 63 -5.00 -12.26 8.05
N ARG A 64 -4.78 -13.32 7.26
CA ARG A 64 -5.07 -14.73 7.65
C ARG A 64 -4.27 -15.24 8.84
N HIS A 65 -3.15 -14.59 9.17
CA HIS A 65 -2.38 -14.88 10.38
C HIS A 65 -3.01 -14.32 11.67
N PHE A 66 -4.13 -13.59 11.54
CA PHE A 66 -4.95 -13.07 12.63
C PHE A 66 -6.44 -13.38 12.38
N PRO A 67 -6.85 -14.66 12.50
CA PRO A 67 -8.20 -15.10 12.14
C PRO A 67 -9.31 -14.46 13.00
N ASP A 68 -8.98 -14.07 14.23
CA ASP A 68 -9.93 -13.46 15.18
C ASP A 68 -9.93 -11.92 15.12
N PHE A 69 -9.16 -11.31 14.22
CA PHE A 69 -9.12 -9.85 14.07
C PHE A 69 -10.34 -9.35 13.31
N SER A 70 -11.14 -8.51 13.96
CA SER A 70 -12.33 -7.88 13.39
C SER A 70 -11.92 -6.74 12.46
N TYR A 71 -12.06 -6.94 11.16
CA TYR A 71 -11.58 -5.99 10.15
C TYR A 71 -12.70 -5.29 9.36
N GLU A 72 -12.40 -4.09 8.90
CA GLU A 72 -13.30 -3.29 8.04
C GLU A 72 -13.32 -3.86 6.62
N ARG A 73 -14.53 -4.08 6.07
CA ARG A 73 -14.69 -4.64 4.72
C ARG A 73 -14.76 -3.56 3.63
N ASP A 74 -13.80 -2.65 3.64
CA ASP A 74 -13.63 -1.67 2.57
C ASP A 74 -12.71 -2.23 1.48
N LEU A 75 -13.33 -2.63 0.36
CA LEU A 75 -12.64 -3.23 -0.77
C LEU A 75 -12.02 -2.19 -1.73
N ASN A 76 -12.19 -0.88 -1.52
CA ASN A 76 -11.68 0.12 -2.45
C ASN A 76 -10.14 0.12 -2.52
N VAL A 77 -9.60 0.04 -3.73
CA VAL A 77 -8.16 0.25 -3.99
C VAL A 77 -7.81 1.73 -3.86
N CYS A 78 -8.67 2.63 -4.36
CA CYS A 78 -8.49 4.07 -4.20
C CYS A 78 -9.05 4.54 -2.84
N PRO A 79 -8.22 5.04 -1.92
CA PRO A 79 -8.66 5.42 -0.57
C PRO A 79 -9.56 6.66 -0.56
N ALA A 80 -9.42 7.54 -1.56
CA ALA A 80 -10.23 8.75 -1.70
C ALA A 80 -11.45 8.57 -2.63
N GLY A 81 -11.67 7.37 -3.18
CA GLY A 81 -12.78 7.12 -4.11
C GLY A 81 -12.70 7.89 -5.43
N ALA A 82 -11.48 8.26 -5.85
CA ALA A 82 -11.24 9.02 -7.08
C ALA A 82 -11.42 8.18 -8.36
N ILE A 83 -11.34 6.85 -8.25
CA ILE A 83 -11.64 5.94 -9.35
C ILE A 83 -13.08 5.46 -9.18
N LYS A 84 -13.95 5.79 -10.14
CA LYS A 84 -15.36 5.37 -10.15
C LYS A 84 -15.68 4.59 -11.39
N TRP A 85 -16.68 3.71 -11.30
CA TRP A 85 -17.15 3.00 -12.48
C TRP A 85 -18.15 3.89 -13.22
N ASN A 86 -17.87 4.19 -14.49
CA ASN A 86 -18.86 4.81 -15.36
C ASN A 86 -19.75 3.73 -15.95
N PHE A 87 -21.03 3.76 -15.61
CA PHE A 87 -22.00 2.76 -16.06
C PHE A 87 -22.42 2.93 -17.52
N ASP A 88 -22.33 4.14 -18.07
CA ASP A 88 -22.68 4.42 -19.47
C ASP A 88 -21.57 3.96 -20.42
N LYS A 89 -20.30 4.17 -20.04
CA LYS A 89 -19.12 3.79 -20.84
C LYS A 89 -18.60 2.38 -20.53
N GLU A 90 -19.12 1.72 -19.50
CA GLU A 90 -18.61 0.45 -18.95
C GLU A 90 -17.09 0.43 -18.71
N LEU A 91 -16.52 1.53 -18.21
CA LEU A 91 -15.09 1.63 -17.89
C LEU A 91 -14.85 2.43 -16.59
N PRO A 92 -13.73 2.18 -15.88
CA PRO A 92 -13.30 3.03 -14.78
C PRO A 92 -12.97 4.42 -15.31
N GLU A 93 -13.53 5.45 -14.66
CA GLU A 93 -13.13 6.82 -14.87
C GLU A 93 -12.28 7.29 -13.70
N ILE A 94 -11.08 7.70 -14.05
CA ILE A 94 -10.29 8.71 -13.37
C ILE A 94 -10.63 10.02 -14.12
N ALA A 95 -10.71 11.17 -13.47
CA ALA A 95 -10.74 12.43 -14.21
C ALA A 95 -9.36 12.62 -14.89
N GLU A 96 -9.04 12.33 -16.16
CA GLU A 96 -9.76 11.91 -17.38
C GLU A 96 -9.04 10.69 -18.06
N PRO A 97 -9.61 10.05 -19.11
CA PRO A 97 -8.97 8.93 -19.82
C PRO A 97 -8.70 9.13 -21.35
N SER A 98 -7.78 8.33 -21.93
CA SER A 98 -7.71 7.99 -23.37
C SER A 98 -7.31 6.52 -23.57
N SER A 99 -7.70 5.83 -24.67
CA SER A 99 -7.12 4.53 -25.07
C SER A 99 -7.54 3.99 -26.47
N ASP A 100 -6.62 3.28 -27.15
CA ASP A 100 -6.73 2.61 -28.47
C ASP A 100 -7.35 1.17 -28.43
N TYR A 101 -8.42 0.96 -27.67
CA TYR A 101 -9.02 -0.37 -27.49
C TYR A 101 -10.19 -0.65 -28.44
N THR A 102 -10.45 -1.94 -28.70
CA THR A 102 -11.67 -2.41 -29.39
C THR A 102 -12.57 -3.21 -28.47
N ASP A 103 -13.86 -2.88 -28.52
CA ASP A 103 -14.91 -3.46 -27.68
C ASP A 103 -15.37 -4.82 -28.24
N ILE A 104 -15.46 -5.84 -27.38
CA ILE A 104 -15.96 -7.17 -27.76
C ILE A 104 -17.07 -7.65 -26.80
N PRO A 105 -18.07 -8.41 -27.29
CA PRO A 105 -19.23 -8.82 -26.49
C PRO A 105 -18.89 -9.90 -25.46
N ILE A 106 -19.58 -9.91 -24.32
CA ILE A 106 -19.42 -10.95 -23.30
C ILE A 106 -20.06 -12.27 -23.75
N ASN A 107 -19.23 -13.29 -23.93
CA ASN A 107 -19.62 -14.68 -24.13
C ASN A 107 -18.57 -15.62 -23.51
N HIS A 108 -18.86 -16.92 -23.44
CA HIS A 108 -17.97 -17.91 -22.81
C HIS A 108 -16.56 -17.90 -23.42
N VAL A 109 -16.44 -17.82 -24.75
CA VAL A 109 -15.16 -17.84 -25.47
C VAL A 109 -14.32 -16.62 -25.11
N ASN A 110 -14.91 -15.43 -25.14
CA ASN A 110 -14.24 -14.18 -24.83
C ASN A 110 -13.84 -14.08 -23.35
N LEU A 111 -14.67 -14.63 -22.43
CA LEU A 111 -14.33 -14.66 -21.00
C LEU A 111 -13.14 -15.59 -20.71
N GLU A 112 -13.08 -16.77 -21.33
CA GLU A 112 -11.94 -17.67 -21.15
C GLU A 112 -10.66 -17.08 -21.77
N ALA A 113 -10.75 -16.46 -22.95
CA ALA A 113 -9.63 -15.75 -23.57
C ALA A 113 -9.14 -14.59 -22.69
N HIS A 114 -10.05 -13.83 -22.07
CA HIS A 114 -9.70 -12.75 -21.15
C HIS A 114 -9.05 -13.24 -19.86
N LYS A 115 -9.53 -14.36 -19.28
CA LYS A 115 -8.88 -14.98 -18.12
C LYS A 115 -7.47 -15.46 -18.46
N LEU A 116 -7.27 -16.07 -19.63
CA LEU A 116 -5.95 -16.47 -20.11
C LEU A 116 -5.05 -15.24 -20.29
N PHE A 117 -5.58 -14.17 -20.88
CA PHE A 117 -4.84 -12.92 -21.05
C PHE A 117 -4.39 -12.31 -19.73
N ILE A 118 -5.28 -12.22 -18.72
CA ILE A 118 -4.89 -11.77 -17.37
C ILE A 118 -3.80 -12.68 -16.79
N ARG A 119 -3.91 -14.00 -16.95
CA ARG A 119 -2.89 -14.94 -16.49
C ARG A 119 -1.54 -14.77 -17.19
N GLU A 120 -1.52 -14.40 -18.46
CA GLU A 120 -0.26 -14.10 -19.16
C GLU A 120 0.33 -12.74 -18.71
N LEU A 121 -0.52 -11.75 -18.43
CA LEU A 121 -0.09 -10.48 -17.79
C LEU A 121 0.59 -10.74 -16.45
N ASP A 122 0.01 -11.59 -15.62
CA ASP A 122 0.56 -11.94 -14.30
C ASP A 122 1.95 -12.61 -14.37
N LYS A 123 2.35 -13.15 -15.54
CA LYS A 123 3.67 -13.80 -15.73
C LYS A 123 4.78 -12.82 -16.11
N ILE A 124 4.46 -11.59 -16.52
CA ILE A 124 5.50 -10.65 -16.91
C ILE A 124 6.23 -10.14 -15.68
N HIS A 125 7.56 -10.26 -15.73
CA HIS A 125 8.43 -9.60 -14.76
C HIS A 125 8.31 -8.08 -14.91
N TRP A 126 7.77 -7.44 -13.88
CA TRP A 126 7.57 -6.00 -13.86
C TRP A 126 8.69 -5.31 -13.10
N ASN A 127 9.33 -4.32 -13.73
CA ASN A 127 10.44 -3.59 -13.11
C ASN A 127 10.00 -2.51 -12.09
N HIS A 128 8.71 -2.49 -11.69
CA HIS A 128 8.13 -1.62 -10.66
C HIS A 128 8.81 -0.25 -10.54
N GLN A 129 8.67 0.63 -11.53
CA GLN A 129 9.18 2.02 -11.46
C GLN A 129 8.05 2.98 -11.76
N PHE A 130 7.09 3.06 -10.84
CA PHE A 130 5.86 3.81 -11.03
C PHE A 130 6.10 5.32 -11.08
N GLN A 131 7.00 5.80 -10.24
CA GLN A 131 7.28 7.22 -10.08
C GLN A 131 8.70 7.42 -9.55
N LYS A 132 9.41 8.38 -10.16
CA LYS A 132 10.70 8.84 -9.63
C LYS A 132 10.47 10.04 -8.74
N GLU A 133 10.90 9.94 -7.50
CA GLU A 133 10.66 10.99 -6.53
C GLU A 133 11.42 12.28 -6.84
N THR A 134 10.77 13.40 -6.53
CA THR A 134 11.37 14.74 -6.44
C THR A 134 10.69 15.50 -5.31
N ASP A 135 11.35 16.52 -4.79
CA ASP A 135 10.77 17.40 -3.77
C ASP A 135 9.37 17.91 -4.19
N GLY A 136 9.23 18.40 -5.43
CA GLY A 136 7.96 18.95 -5.91
C GLY A 136 6.85 17.90 -6.12
N ILE A 137 7.19 16.64 -6.40
CA ILE A 137 6.21 15.55 -6.44
C ILE A 137 5.70 15.26 -5.02
N MET A 138 6.62 15.11 -4.07
CA MET A 138 6.27 14.79 -2.69
C MET A 138 5.49 15.93 -2.04
N GLU A 139 5.83 17.20 -2.31
CA GLU A 139 5.08 18.37 -1.85
C GLU A 139 3.63 18.33 -2.28
N ARG A 140 3.34 18.06 -3.56
CA ARG A 140 1.96 17.98 -4.05
C ARG A 140 1.18 16.87 -3.34
N ILE A 141 1.79 15.69 -3.23
CA ILE A 141 1.17 14.55 -2.53
C ILE A 141 0.89 14.90 -1.06
N TYR A 142 1.86 15.49 -0.36
CA TYR A 142 1.69 15.87 1.04
C TYR A 142 0.66 16.99 1.21
N GLN A 143 0.58 17.94 0.28
CA GLN A 143 -0.46 18.97 0.27
C GLN A 143 -1.85 18.35 0.16
N ASP A 144 -2.05 17.41 -0.78
CA ASP A 144 -3.34 16.72 -0.95
C ASP A 144 -3.69 15.88 0.29
N ILE A 145 -2.71 15.17 0.87
CA ILE A 145 -2.93 14.29 2.02
C ILE A 145 -3.16 15.08 3.31
N SER A 146 -2.53 16.25 3.46
CA SER A 146 -2.69 17.11 4.64
C SER A 146 -4.11 17.64 4.83
N GLN A 147 -4.96 17.53 3.80
CA GLN A 147 -6.39 17.88 3.87
C GLN A 147 -7.19 16.85 4.67
N PHE A 148 -6.69 15.62 4.82
CA PHE A 148 -7.29 14.59 5.65
C PHE A 148 -6.70 14.69 7.06
N ASP A 149 -7.51 15.11 8.03
CA ASP A 149 -7.11 15.11 9.43
C ASP A 149 -7.19 13.70 10.04
N GLY A 150 -6.66 13.51 11.26
CA GLY A 150 -6.68 12.24 11.98
C GLY A 150 -8.08 11.74 12.38
N ARG A 151 -9.15 12.46 12.05
CA ARG A 151 -10.54 11.99 12.20
C ARG A 151 -11.07 11.31 10.95
N SER A 152 -10.39 11.52 9.82
CA SER A 152 -10.66 10.83 8.57
C SER A 152 -10.13 9.39 8.64
N MET A 153 -10.87 8.44 8.06
CA MET A 153 -10.40 7.06 7.90
C MET A 153 -9.48 6.87 6.69
N VAL A 154 -9.32 7.93 5.88
CA VAL A 154 -8.52 7.91 4.65
C VAL A 154 -7.05 7.53 4.89
N PRO A 155 -6.35 8.08 5.92
CA PRO A 155 -4.99 7.64 6.26
C PRO A 155 -4.87 6.13 6.47
N ASN A 156 -5.77 5.56 7.27
CA ASN A 156 -5.71 4.13 7.60
C ASN A 156 -5.98 3.26 6.37
N ILE A 157 -6.92 3.66 5.50
CA ILE A 157 -7.19 2.96 4.23
C ILE A 157 -5.99 3.09 3.30
N LEU A 158 -5.40 4.28 3.17
CA LEU A 158 -4.24 4.53 2.31
C LEU A 158 -3.05 3.66 2.73
N VAL A 159 -2.66 3.69 4.00
CA VAL A 159 -1.54 2.90 4.53
C VAL A 159 -1.81 1.41 4.37
N ARG A 160 -3.02 0.94 4.69
CA ARG A 160 -3.40 -0.47 4.49
C ARG A 160 -3.25 -0.88 3.02
N ASN A 161 -3.73 -0.06 2.09
CA ASN A 161 -3.64 -0.33 0.66
C ASN A 161 -2.19 -0.31 0.16
N LEU A 162 -1.35 0.57 0.70
CA LEU A 162 0.08 0.62 0.38
C LEU A 162 0.82 -0.62 0.89
N ILE A 163 0.52 -1.09 2.10
CA ILE A 163 1.09 -2.34 2.64
C ILE A 163 0.65 -3.53 1.76
N ILE A 164 -0.59 -3.55 1.28
CA ILE A 164 -1.07 -4.58 0.33
C ILE A 164 -0.32 -4.49 -1.00
N ALA A 165 -0.22 -3.29 -1.58
CA ALA A 165 0.56 -3.05 -2.80
C ALA A 165 2.04 -3.42 -2.63
N TRP A 166 2.54 -3.40 -1.39
CA TRP A 166 3.88 -3.84 -1.02
C TRP A 166 4.00 -5.36 -0.83
N ASN A 167 3.01 -6.15 -1.27
CA ASN A 167 2.95 -7.61 -1.20
C ASN A 167 2.84 -8.19 0.22
N HIS A 168 2.21 -7.46 1.12
CA HIS A 168 1.80 -7.95 2.43
C HIS A 168 0.28 -8.08 2.50
N GLU A 169 -0.22 -8.86 3.45
CA GLU A 169 -1.63 -8.79 3.83
C GLU A 169 -1.78 -7.75 4.91
N CYS A 170 -2.81 -6.92 4.83
CA CYS A 170 -3.06 -5.90 5.83
C CYS A 170 -4.55 -5.72 6.07
N ALA A 171 -4.95 -5.84 7.34
CA ALA A 171 -6.32 -5.70 7.79
C ALA A 171 -6.43 -4.47 8.71
N LYS A 172 -7.29 -3.53 8.34
CA LYS A 172 -7.65 -2.39 9.19
C LYS A 172 -8.73 -2.80 10.18
N SER A 173 -8.66 -2.34 11.43
CA SER A 173 -9.72 -2.58 12.41
C SER A 173 -11.09 -2.09 11.93
N ARG A 174 -12.15 -2.76 12.39
CA ARG A 174 -13.52 -2.37 12.09
C ARG A 174 -13.92 -1.11 12.87
N THR A 175 -14.57 -0.18 12.17
CA THR A 175 -15.06 1.06 12.79
C THR A 175 -16.09 0.76 13.89
N GLY A 176 -15.87 1.30 15.10
CA GLY A 176 -16.73 1.09 16.27
C GLY A 176 -16.45 -0.21 17.05
N ASP A 177 -15.44 -0.99 16.68
CA ASP A 177 -15.00 -2.14 17.45
C ASP A 177 -14.09 -1.70 18.62
N VAL A 178 -14.60 -1.84 19.84
CA VAL A 178 -13.86 -1.49 21.06
C VAL A 178 -12.96 -2.61 21.56
N TYR A 179 -13.09 -3.84 21.03
CA TYR A 179 -12.28 -4.98 21.44
C TYR A 179 -10.88 -4.94 20.85
N THR A 180 -10.73 -4.51 19.59
CA THR A 180 -9.45 -4.35 18.90
C THR A 180 -9.30 -2.90 18.43
N ARG A 181 -8.81 -2.04 19.33
CA ARG A 181 -8.61 -0.60 19.06
C ARG A 181 -7.35 -0.27 18.25
N MET A 182 -6.68 -1.29 17.72
CA MET A 182 -5.55 -1.16 16.80
C MET A 182 -5.97 -0.44 15.52
N ASP A 183 -5.07 0.28 14.88
CA ASP A 183 -5.35 0.80 13.54
C ASP A 183 -5.39 -0.32 12.49
N ALA A 184 -4.36 -1.16 12.48
CA ALA A 184 -4.27 -2.31 11.58
C ALA A 184 -3.33 -3.42 12.08
N VAL A 185 -3.43 -4.58 11.44
CA VAL A 185 -2.47 -5.68 11.56
C VAL A 185 -2.03 -6.10 10.16
N TYR A 186 -0.79 -6.58 10.05
CA TYR A 186 -0.26 -7.05 8.78
C TYR A 186 0.49 -8.37 8.92
N SER A 187 0.61 -9.10 7.81
CA SER A 187 1.47 -10.27 7.72
C SER A 187 2.12 -10.37 6.34
N SER A 188 3.25 -11.07 6.26
CA SER A 188 3.93 -11.35 5.01
C SER A 188 4.08 -12.84 4.80
N ASN A 189 3.90 -13.26 3.55
CA ASN A 189 4.24 -14.61 3.12
C ASN A 189 5.73 -14.76 2.77
N LEU A 190 6.52 -13.67 2.81
CA LEU A 190 7.98 -13.74 2.73
C LEU A 190 8.54 -14.65 3.83
N LYS A 191 9.63 -15.36 3.55
CA LYS A 191 10.29 -16.23 4.54
C LYS A 191 11.49 -15.51 5.17
N PRO A 192 11.64 -15.53 6.52
CA PRO A 192 10.69 -16.05 7.51
C PRO A 192 9.40 -15.21 7.55
N THR A 193 8.27 -15.88 7.82
CA THR A 193 6.94 -15.25 7.88
C THR A 193 6.93 -14.17 8.95
N CYS A 194 6.64 -12.93 8.57
CA CYS A 194 6.52 -11.82 9.50
C CYS A 194 5.06 -11.44 9.73
N LYS A 195 4.76 -10.96 10.93
CA LYS A 195 3.44 -10.40 11.26
C LYS A 195 3.58 -9.39 12.40
N GLY A 196 2.72 -8.40 12.42
CA GLY A 196 2.77 -7.38 13.45
C GLY A 196 1.58 -6.44 13.44
N VAL A 197 1.52 -5.64 14.50
CA VAL A 197 0.58 -4.53 14.63
C VAL A 197 1.09 -3.31 13.87
N VAL A 198 0.16 -2.49 13.39
CA VAL A 198 0.44 -1.23 12.71
C VAL A 198 -0.33 -0.11 13.41
N GLU A 199 0.39 0.92 13.83
CA GLU A 199 -0.18 2.18 14.32
C GLU A 199 0.03 3.27 13.27
N ILE A 200 -0.99 4.11 13.03
CA ILE A 200 -1.01 5.09 11.94
C ILE A 200 -1.27 6.48 12.53
N GLU A 201 -0.22 7.31 12.58
CA GLU A 201 -0.27 8.64 13.19
C GLU A 201 0.06 9.74 12.17
N PHE A 202 -0.99 10.34 11.61
CA PHE A 202 -0.84 11.45 10.65
C PHE A 202 -1.05 12.83 11.31
N GLY A 203 -1.41 12.85 12.58
CA GLY A 203 -1.54 14.06 13.38
C GLY A 203 -0.20 14.55 13.94
N ARG A 204 -0.30 15.54 14.83
CA ARG A 204 0.86 16.23 15.42
C ARG A 204 1.33 15.59 16.72
N ASP A 205 0.51 14.75 17.35
CA ASP A 205 0.81 14.13 18.64
C ASP A 205 1.41 12.75 18.46
N THR A 206 2.71 12.74 18.18
CA THR A 206 3.44 11.51 17.87
C THR A 206 3.74 10.67 19.11
N LEU A 207 3.57 11.21 20.33
CA LEU A 207 3.77 10.46 21.57
C LEU A 207 2.65 9.45 21.80
N GLU A 208 1.42 9.76 21.43
CA GLU A 208 0.30 8.82 21.52
C GLU A 208 0.58 7.55 20.72
N ALA A 209 1.11 7.68 19.49
CA ALA A 209 1.48 6.52 18.66
C ALA A 209 2.41 5.53 19.38
N SER A 210 3.37 6.03 20.18
CA SER A 210 4.29 5.17 20.93
C SER A 210 3.63 4.42 22.10
N ARG A 211 2.53 4.96 22.64
CA ARG A 211 1.74 4.32 23.70
C ARG A 211 0.78 3.32 23.09
N SER A 212 0.01 3.73 22.08
CA SER A 212 -0.93 2.88 21.35
C SER A 212 -0.25 1.62 20.82
N ILE A 213 0.91 1.75 20.17
CA ILE A 213 1.61 0.57 19.63
C ILE A 213 2.07 -0.41 20.71
N LEU A 214 2.40 0.06 21.92
CA LEU A 214 2.75 -0.82 23.04
C LEU A 214 1.53 -1.55 23.59
N ASP A 215 0.41 -0.84 23.73
CA ASP A 215 -0.87 -1.44 24.11
C ASP A 215 -1.28 -2.49 23.10
N ASP A 216 -1.12 -2.22 21.81
CA ASP A 216 -1.39 -3.15 20.73
C ASP A 216 -0.50 -4.39 20.79
N ILE A 217 0.81 -4.23 21.03
CA ILE A 217 1.72 -5.37 21.25
C ILE A 217 1.23 -6.22 22.44
N ALA A 218 0.83 -5.60 23.54
CA ALA A 218 0.35 -6.30 24.74
C ALA A 218 -0.99 -7.03 24.49
N VAL A 219 -1.92 -6.40 23.76
CA VAL A 219 -3.19 -7.02 23.36
C VAL A 219 -2.94 -8.23 22.46
N MET A 220 -2.06 -8.12 21.45
CA MET A 220 -1.77 -9.25 20.57
C MET A 220 -1.03 -10.39 21.29
N HIS A 221 -0.15 -10.07 22.23
CA HIS A 221 0.50 -11.06 23.06
C HIS A 221 -0.51 -11.82 23.93
N SER A 222 -1.41 -11.09 24.59
CA SER A 222 -2.40 -11.69 25.52
C SER A 222 -3.53 -12.44 24.82
N ARG A 223 -4.00 -11.97 23.66
CA ARG A 223 -5.21 -12.49 23.01
C ARG A 223 -4.94 -13.35 21.79
N ASN A 224 -3.85 -13.09 21.06
CA ASN A 224 -3.54 -13.77 19.81
C ASN A 224 -2.25 -14.60 19.89
N ASN A 225 -1.69 -14.75 21.11
CA ASN A 225 -0.49 -15.52 21.40
C ASN A 225 0.69 -15.17 20.47
N LEU A 226 0.79 -13.88 20.11
CA LEU A 226 1.90 -13.37 19.32
C LEU A 226 3.01 -12.93 20.28
N ASP A 227 4.12 -13.68 20.31
CA ASP A 227 5.28 -13.31 21.11
C ASP A 227 5.73 -11.88 20.76
N LYS A 228 6.07 -11.09 21.79
CA LYS A 228 6.45 -9.69 21.62
C LYS A 228 7.67 -9.51 20.71
N ASN A 229 8.57 -10.50 20.65
CA ASN A 229 9.77 -10.47 19.81
C ASN A 229 9.44 -10.81 18.34
N ASP A 230 8.44 -11.67 18.14
CA ASP A 230 7.92 -12.04 16.82
C ASP A 230 6.99 -10.96 16.24
N ASN A 231 6.44 -10.08 17.09
CA ASN A 231 5.59 -8.97 16.68
C ASN A 231 6.39 -7.89 15.96
N ALA A 232 6.39 -7.91 14.64
CA ALA A 232 7.03 -6.96 13.75
C ALA A 232 6.36 -5.57 13.75
N ALA A 233 6.13 -4.98 14.93
CA ALA A 233 5.42 -3.72 15.12
C ALA A 233 5.97 -2.57 14.27
N LEU A 234 5.05 -1.84 13.66
CA LEU A 234 5.31 -0.77 12.70
C LEU A 234 4.46 0.45 13.03
N VAL A 235 5.10 1.62 13.16
CA VAL A 235 4.43 2.91 13.22
C VAL A 235 4.57 3.57 11.86
N VAL A 236 3.45 4.00 11.26
CA VAL A 236 3.41 4.75 10.01
C VAL A 236 3.00 6.17 10.31
N CYS A 237 3.91 7.11 10.07
CA CYS A 237 3.66 8.53 10.28
C CYS A 237 3.49 9.28 8.96
N LEU A 238 2.82 10.44 8.96
CA LEU A 238 2.85 11.31 7.78
C LEU A 238 4.27 11.82 7.53
N SER A 239 4.89 12.34 8.59
CA SER A 239 6.25 12.86 8.62
C SER A 239 6.95 12.38 9.89
N PHE A 240 8.26 12.17 9.82
CA PHE A 240 9.07 11.82 10.98
C PHE A 240 8.90 12.88 12.08
N PRO A 241 8.64 12.44 13.33
CA PRO A 241 8.52 13.36 14.46
C PRO A 241 9.76 14.24 14.61
N ASN A 242 9.56 15.52 14.95
CA ASN A 242 10.67 16.40 15.27
C ASN A 242 11.40 15.91 16.52
N LYS A 243 12.72 16.13 16.59
CA LYS A 243 13.56 15.71 17.75
C LYS A 243 13.00 16.18 19.09
N ARG A 244 12.38 17.37 19.12
CA ARG A 244 11.80 18.00 20.32
C ARG A 244 10.50 17.35 20.83
N GLN A 245 9.89 16.45 20.05
CA GLN A 245 8.60 15.82 20.42
C GLN A 245 8.78 14.60 21.32
N GLY A 246 10.02 14.14 21.57
CA GLY A 246 10.30 13.05 22.51
C GLY A 246 9.96 11.64 22.01
N TYR A 247 9.23 11.49 20.90
CA TYR A 247 8.88 10.17 20.32
C TYR A 247 10.08 9.22 20.22
N PHE A 248 11.17 9.66 19.58
CA PHE A 248 12.35 8.81 19.40
C PHE A 248 13.10 8.49 20.70
N GLN A 249 12.96 9.33 21.72
CA GLN A 249 13.46 9.03 23.06
C GLN A 249 12.62 7.91 23.69
N VAL A 250 11.29 7.95 23.54
CA VAL A 250 10.39 6.89 24.00
C VAL A 250 10.69 5.57 23.28
N ILE A 251 10.86 5.58 21.96
CA ILE A 251 11.25 4.37 21.19
C ILE A 251 12.57 3.78 21.69
N LYS A 252 13.57 4.64 21.96
CA LYS A 252 14.85 4.22 22.55
C LYS A 252 14.66 3.57 23.91
N ASP A 253 13.86 4.19 24.77
CA ASP A 253 13.60 3.70 26.13
C ASP A 253 12.84 2.38 26.12
N ILE A 254 11.88 2.20 25.20
CA ILE A 254 11.17 0.93 24.97
C ILE A 254 12.16 -0.18 24.64
N ASN A 255 13.07 0.05 23.68
CA ASN A 255 14.07 -0.94 23.32
C ASN A 255 14.99 -1.27 24.52
N ARG A 256 15.47 -0.25 25.23
CA ARG A 256 16.34 -0.45 26.40
C ARG A 256 15.67 -1.26 27.52
N VAL A 257 14.39 -1.01 27.80
CA VAL A 257 13.68 -1.61 28.93
C VAL A 257 13.06 -2.96 28.56
N LEU A 258 12.45 -3.07 27.38
CA LEU A 258 11.65 -4.23 26.99
C LEU A 258 12.34 -5.15 25.96
N GLY A 259 13.43 -4.68 25.35
CA GLY A 259 14.12 -5.36 24.24
C GLY A 259 13.37 -5.26 22.91
N LEU A 260 12.42 -4.34 22.78
CA LEU A 260 11.53 -4.24 21.62
C LEU A 260 11.97 -3.15 20.65
N LYS A 261 12.19 -3.54 19.39
CA LYS A 261 12.48 -2.61 18.29
C LYS A 261 11.21 -2.31 17.50
N ILE A 262 10.56 -1.19 17.84
CA ILE A 262 9.43 -0.66 17.09
C ILE A 262 9.96 0.10 15.87
N GLN A 263 9.48 -0.26 14.68
CA GLN A 263 9.89 0.38 13.44
C GLN A 263 9.05 1.63 13.18
N THR A 264 9.66 2.66 12.59
CA THR A 264 8.94 3.86 12.17
C THR A 264 9.23 4.15 10.71
N ILE A 265 8.19 4.28 9.90
CA ILE A 265 8.29 4.66 8.49
C ILE A 265 7.35 5.83 8.21
N SER A 266 7.75 6.75 7.33
CA SER A 266 6.84 7.79 6.85
C SER A 266 5.99 7.28 5.68
N LEU A 267 4.86 7.92 5.45
CA LEU A 267 4.06 7.72 4.25
C LEU A 267 4.89 7.91 2.97
N GLY A 268 5.75 8.93 2.94
CA GLY A 268 6.62 9.18 1.80
C GLY A 268 7.60 8.05 1.55
N ALA A 269 8.26 7.54 2.59
CA ALA A 269 9.19 6.41 2.45
C ALA A 269 8.47 5.13 2.02
N LEU A 270 7.27 4.89 2.55
CA LEU A 270 6.42 3.77 2.12
C LEU A 270 6.07 3.87 0.62
N LEU A 271 5.70 5.07 0.14
CA LEU A 271 5.47 5.32 -1.29
C LEU A 271 6.72 5.03 -2.12
N LEU A 272 7.91 5.48 -1.70
CA LEU A 272 9.15 5.22 -2.42
C LEU A 272 9.40 3.72 -2.58
N LEU A 273 9.21 2.94 -1.51
CA LEU A 273 9.46 1.50 -1.53
C LEU A 273 8.45 0.78 -2.43
N VAL A 274 7.17 1.15 -2.36
CA VAL A 274 6.11 0.60 -3.22
C VAL A 274 6.34 0.97 -4.68
N TRP A 275 6.65 2.24 -4.99
CA TRP A 275 6.88 2.72 -6.34
C TRP A 275 8.07 2.08 -7.04
N ASN A 276 8.98 1.51 -6.27
CA ASN A 276 10.20 0.86 -6.77
C ASN A 276 10.14 -0.68 -6.60
N GLY A 277 9.00 -1.23 -6.16
CA GLY A 277 8.82 -2.66 -5.92
C GLY A 277 9.84 -3.27 -4.96
N ALA A 278 10.38 -2.47 -4.03
CA ALA A 278 11.41 -2.92 -3.11
C ALA A 278 10.86 -4.04 -2.24
N GLN A 279 11.62 -5.10 -1.96
CA GLN A 279 11.19 -6.13 -1.03
C GLN A 279 11.75 -5.88 0.36
N VAL A 280 10.88 -5.84 1.37
CA VAL A 280 11.26 -5.69 2.77
C VAL A 280 10.57 -6.77 3.60
N ASN A 281 11.37 -7.44 4.43
CA ASN A 281 10.85 -8.26 5.50
C ASN A 281 11.02 -7.52 6.83
N PHE A 282 9.93 -7.00 7.39
CA PHE A 282 9.95 -6.23 8.63
C PHE A 282 10.47 -6.97 9.86
N LEU A 283 10.66 -8.30 9.84
CA LEU A 283 11.36 -9.00 10.92
C LEU A 283 12.81 -8.55 11.09
N SER A 284 13.45 -8.05 10.02
CA SER A 284 14.82 -7.52 10.08
C SER A 284 14.95 -6.26 10.93
N ARG A 285 13.82 -5.60 11.25
CA ARG A 285 13.76 -4.32 12.00
C ARG A 285 14.60 -3.21 11.36
N GLU A 286 14.72 -3.24 10.04
CA GLU A 286 15.53 -2.29 9.27
C GLU A 286 15.09 -0.83 9.37
N PHE A 287 13.80 -0.60 9.67
CA PHE A 287 13.25 0.74 9.89
C PHE A 287 13.18 1.10 11.38
N TYR A 288 13.95 0.42 12.24
CA TYR A 288 14.11 0.85 13.63
C TYR A 288 14.96 2.12 13.66
N VAL A 289 14.38 3.18 14.21
CA VAL A 289 14.98 4.49 14.41
C VAL A 289 14.66 4.96 15.82
N ASP A 290 15.63 5.62 16.42
CA ASP A 290 15.53 6.11 17.79
C ASP A 290 16.28 7.44 17.93
N PHE A 291 16.44 7.92 19.17
CA PHE A 291 17.03 9.23 19.40
C PHE A 291 18.47 9.35 18.88
N ASP A 292 19.22 8.24 18.80
CA ASP A 292 20.61 8.23 18.34
C ASP A 292 20.71 8.05 16.83
N ASN A 293 19.74 7.38 16.20
CA ASN A 293 19.63 7.23 14.76
C ASN A 293 18.23 7.62 14.25
N LEU A 294 18.14 8.83 13.72
CA LEU A 294 16.87 9.45 13.31
C LEU A 294 16.58 9.34 11.82
N SER A 295 17.42 8.66 11.03
CA SER A 295 17.25 8.59 9.57
C SER A 295 17.09 7.16 9.09
N ILE A 296 16.11 6.98 8.20
CA ILE A 296 15.94 5.77 7.38
C ILE A 296 16.43 5.96 5.94
N ARG A 297 17.08 7.10 5.62
CA ARG A 297 17.56 7.37 4.26
C ARG A 297 18.50 6.28 3.74
N GLY A 298 19.54 5.96 4.52
CA GLY A 298 20.54 4.98 4.11
C GLY A 298 19.95 3.59 3.85
N ILE A 299 19.04 3.13 4.71
CA ILE A 299 18.38 1.83 4.52
C ILE A 299 17.39 1.85 3.35
N THR A 300 16.70 2.97 3.13
CA THR A 300 15.82 3.14 1.98
C THR A 300 16.62 3.13 0.68
N GLU A 301 17.72 3.88 0.59
CA GLU A 301 18.63 3.87 -0.57
C GLU A 301 19.22 2.48 -0.84
N PHE A 302 19.58 1.75 0.21
CA PHE A 302 20.02 0.36 0.11
C PHE A 302 18.95 -0.53 -0.50
N ARG A 303 17.70 -0.44 -0.03
CA ARG A 303 16.57 -1.21 -0.56
C ARG A 303 16.18 -0.83 -1.98
N LEU A 304 16.39 0.43 -2.37
CA LEU A 304 16.17 0.91 -3.73
C LEU A 304 17.35 0.65 -4.68
N ASN A 305 18.50 0.25 -4.14
CA ASN A 305 19.77 0.12 -4.87
C ASN A 305 20.16 1.39 -5.66
N ARG A 306 19.86 2.57 -5.11
CA ARG A 306 20.18 3.87 -5.70
C ARG A 306 20.06 4.98 -4.66
N ARG A 307 20.64 6.13 -4.97
CA ARG A 307 20.39 7.36 -4.20
C ARG A 307 18.96 7.85 -4.40
N ILE A 308 18.40 8.41 -3.33
CA ILE A 308 17.07 9.03 -3.36
C ILE A 308 17.20 10.48 -3.82
N ASN A 309 16.30 10.90 -4.69
CA ASN A 309 16.27 12.24 -5.26
C ASN A 309 15.35 13.17 -4.43
N LEU A 310 15.63 13.27 -3.13
CA LEU A 310 14.95 14.17 -2.19
C LEU A 310 15.98 14.90 -1.33
N SER A 311 15.73 16.18 -1.09
CA SER A 311 16.53 16.99 -0.17
C SER A 311 16.54 16.40 1.25
N ASP A 312 17.62 16.63 2.00
CA ASP A 312 17.71 16.18 3.41
C ASP A 312 16.66 16.87 4.28
N GLY A 313 15.95 16.09 5.09
CA GLY A 313 14.87 16.57 5.97
C GLY A 313 13.60 16.99 5.22
N LYS A 314 13.49 16.71 3.91
CA LYS A 314 12.33 17.12 3.12
C LYS A 314 11.04 16.50 3.66
N LEU A 315 10.11 17.35 4.12
CA LEU A 315 8.78 16.98 4.63
C LEU A 315 8.82 15.92 5.74
N GLY A 316 9.96 15.75 6.42
CA GLY A 316 10.15 14.68 7.37
C GLY A 316 10.10 13.27 6.77
N ILE A 317 10.40 13.07 5.48
CA ILE A 317 10.15 11.76 4.82
C ILE A 317 11.13 10.68 5.30
N LEU A 318 12.43 10.97 5.29
CA LEU A 318 13.47 9.97 5.60
C LEU A 318 14.19 10.25 6.91
N GLU A 319 14.03 11.45 7.44
CA GLU A 319 14.56 11.94 8.71
C GLU A 319 13.71 13.15 9.15
N PRO A 320 13.75 13.57 10.43
CA PRO A 320 13.05 14.76 10.89
C PRO A 320 13.42 16.02 10.09
N GLU A 321 12.48 16.95 9.99
CA GLU A 321 12.74 18.27 9.41
C GLU A 321 13.84 19.00 10.20
N LYS A 322 14.59 19.86 9.50
CA LYS A 322 15.61 20.71 10.11
C LYS A 322 14.99 21.82 10.94
#